data_AF-A0A352WCD1-F1
#
_entry.id   AF-A0A352WCD1-F1
#
_cell.length_a   1.000
_cell.length_b   1.000
_cell.length_c   1.000
_cell.angle_alpha   90.00
_cell.angle_beta   90.00
_cell.angle_gamma   90.00
#
_symmetry.space_group_name_H-M   'P 1'
#
loop_
_entity.id
_entity.type
_entity.pdbx_description
1 polymer ?
#
loop_
_entity_poly.entity_id
_entity_poly.type
_entity_poly.pdbx_seq_one_letter_code
_entity_poly.pdbx_strand_id
1 'polypeptide(L)' 'TQPGARLRIQGQTITLQEDGTFALRVALPDGVHELPVTAVAPGGTDSINITPIITKQTTGRR' A
#
# COMPACT_ATOMS: atom_id res chain seq x y z
N THR A 1 6.12 -6.09 -5.94
CA THR A 1 5.21 -7.27 -5.95
C THR A 1 5.51 -8.08 -7.20
N GLN A 2 4.84 -9.21 -7.38
CA GLN A 2 4.96 -10.08 -8.56
C GLN A 2 3.58 -10.67 -8.93
N PRO A 3 3.40 -11.19 -10.16
CA PRO A 3 2.16 -11.85 -10.57
C PRO A 3 1.68 -12.90 -9.56
N GLY A 4 0.37 -12.93 -9.29
CA GLY A 4 -0.26 -13.90 -8.40
C GLY A 4 0.00 -13.71 -6.89
N ALA A 5 0.72 -12.66 -6.49
CA ALA A 5 0.89 -12.35 -5.08
C ALA A 5 -0.41 -11.88 -4.43
N ARG A 6 -0.56 -12.11 -3.12
CA ARG A 6 -1.65 -11.56 -2.32
C ARG A 6 -1.18 -10.30 -1.62
N LEU A 7 -1.77 -9.17 -1.96
CA LEU A 7 -1.43 -7.87 -1.38
C LEU A 7 -2.51 -7.42 -0.41
N ARG A 8 -2.10 -6.99 0.79
CA ARG A 8 -2.96 -6.32 1.77
C ARG A 8 -2.36 -4.97 2.13
N ILE A 9 -3.17 -3.92 2.09
CA ILE A 9 -2.81 -2.56 2.50
C ILE A 9 -3.84 -2.11 3.54
N GLN A 10 -3.39 -1.63 4.70
CA GLN A 10 -4.28 -1.29 5.82
C GLN A 10 -5.23 -2.44 6.21
N GLY A 11 -4.74 -3.69 6.09
CA GLY A 11 -5.55 -4.89 6.32
C GLY A 11 -6.55 -5.23 5.21
N GLN A 12 -6.76 -4.37 4.21
CA GLN A 12 -7.65 -4.61 3.07
C GLN A 12 -6.93 -5.31 1.92
N THR A 13 -7.58 -6.29 1.29
CA THR A 13 -7.04 -6.99 0.12
C THR A 13 -7.05 -6.06 -1.10
N ILE A 14 -5.93 -6.00 -1.81
CA ILE A 14 -5.77 -5.22 -3.03
C ILE A 14 -5.61 -6.18 -4.21
N THR A 15 -6.45 -5.99 -5.23
CA THR A 15 -6.35 -6.74 -6.48
C THR A 15 -5.15 -6.24 -7.28
N LEU A 16 -4.26 -7.17 -7.64
CA LEU A 16 -3.15 -6.90 -8.55
C LEU A 16 -3.61 -7.01 -10.00
N GLN A 17 -2.92 -6.29 -10.88
CA GLN A 17 -2.95 -6.55 -12.31
C GLN A 17 -2.22 -7.88 -12.61
N GLU A 18 -2.40 -8.42 -13.83
CA GLU A 18 -1.79 -9.69 -14.24
C GLU A 18 -0.25 -9.66 -14.15
N ASP A 19 0.35 -8.49 -14.42
CA ASP A 19 1.80 -8.26 -14.32
C ASP A 19 2.30 -8.06 -12.87
N GLY A 20 1.39 -8.09 -11.89
CA GLY A 20 1.69 -7.90 -10.47
C GLY A 20 1.77 -6.45 -10.01
N THR A 21 1.52 -5.47 -10.89
CA THR A 21 1.42 -4.06 -10.52
C THR A 21 0.07 -3.73 -9.86
N PHE A 22 0.00 -2.59 -9.17
CA PHE A 22 -1.23 -2.10 -8.56
C PHE A 22 -1.20 -0.58 -8.43
N ALA A 23 -2.38 0.02 -8.31
CA ALA A 23 -2.55 1.43 -7.97
C ALA A 23 -3.63 1.57 -6.90
N LEU A 24 -3.48 2.56 -6.03
CA LEU A 24 -4.45 2.87 -5.00
C LEU A 24 -4.69 4.38 -4.94
N ARG A 25 -5.91 4.77 -4.60
CA ARG A 25 -6.26 6.14 -4.27
C ARG A 25 -6.61 6.20 -2.80
N VAL A 26 -5.92 7.06 -2.06
CA VAL A 26 -6.15 7.29 -0.63
C VAL A 26 -6.43 8.76 -0.40
N ALA A 27 -7.40 9.03 0.46
CA ALA A 27 -7.54 10.34 1.05
C ALA A 27 -6.43 10.50 2.10
N LEU A 28 -5.57 11.49 1.91
CA LEU A 28 -4.60 11.90 2.91
C LEU A 28 -5.04 13.28 3.39
N PRO A 29 -5.73 13.40 4.53
CA PRO A 29 -5.84 14.66 5.26
C PRO A 29 -4.46 15.17 5.68
N ASP A 30 -4.36 16.44 6.09
CA ASP A 30 -3.11 16.92 6.67
C ASP A 30 -2.79 16.14 7.95
N GLY A 31 -1.51 15.84 8.18
CA GLY A 31 -1.03 14.99 9.26
C GLY A 31 -0.04 13.93 8.82
N VAL A 32 0.29 13.02 9.74
CA VAL A 32 1.15 11.85 9.52
C VAL A 32 0.28 10.62 9.39
N HIS A 33 0.50 9.84 8.34
CA HIS A 33 -0.26 8.64 8.02
C HIS A 33 0.68 7.46 7.87
N GLU A 34 0.40 6.39 8.62
CA GLU A 34 1.07 5.11 8.44
C GLU A 34 0.25 4.25 7.47
N LEU A 35 0.93 3.61 6.51
CA LEU A 35 0.29 2.75 5.53
C LEU A 35 0.88 1.33 5.59
N PRO A 36 0.57 0.50 6.59
CA PRO A 36 1.00 -0.89 6.62
C PRO A 36 0.64 -1.65 5.35
N VAL A 37 1.63 -2.32 4.77
CA VAL A 37 1.52 -3.15 3.57
C VAL A 37 2.13 -4.52 3.83
N THR A 38 1.38 -5.56 3.49
CA THR A 38 1.85 -6.95 3.48
C THR A 38 1.65 -7.52 2.09
N ALA A 39 2.72 -8.02 1.48
CA ALA A 39 2.69 -8.78 0.26
C ALA A 39 3.12 -10.23 0.54
N VAL A 40 2.33 -11.19 0.09
CA VAL A 40 2.63 -12.62 0.22
C VAL A 40 2.80 -13.22 -1.17
N ALA A 41 3.90 -13.93 -1.40
CA ALA A 41 4.22 -14.58 -2.66
C ALA A 41 3.13 -15.62 -3.06
N PRO A 42 2.99 -15.94 -4.36
CA PRO A 42 2.19 -17.07 -4.80
C PRO A 42 2.59 -18.34 -4.05
N GLY A 43 1.62 -19.13 -3.60
CA GLY A 43 1.89 -20.32 -2.78
C GLY A 43 2.16 -20.05 -1.30
N GLY A 44 2.44 -18.81 -0.89
CA GLY A 44 2.49 -18.40 0.51
C GLY A 44 3.79 -18.67 1.25
N THR A 45 4.88 -18.99 0.55
CA THR A 45 6.19 -19.30 1.16
C THR A 45 6.90 -18.07 1.72
N ASP A 46 6.73 -16.92 1.06
CA ASP A 46 7.47 -15.70 1.38
C ASP A 46 6.53 -14.52 1.58
N SER A 47 6.91 -13.62 2.48
CA SER A 47 6.18 -12.38 2.74
C SER A 47 7.10 -11.19 2.94
N ILE A 48 6.65 -10.02 2.46
CA ILE A 48 7.30 -8.73 2.66
C ILE A 48 6.32 -7.82 3.41
N ASN A 49 6.79 -7.20 4.50
CA ASN A 49 6.04 -6.21 5.26
C ASN A 49 6.77 -4.86 5.23
N ILE A 50 6.05 -3.80 4.87
CA ILE A 50 6.55 -2.43 4.91
C ILE A 50 5.49 -1.51 5.53
N THR A 51 5.93 -0.45 6.20
CA THR A 51 5.04 0.60 6.73
C THR A 51 5.50 1.97 6.25
N PRO A 52 5.16 2.37 5.02
CA PRO A 52 5.33 3.74 4.57
C PRO A 52 4.74 4.75 5.57
N ILE A 53 5.53 5.78 5.88
CA ILE A 53 5.09 6.94 6.67
C ILE A 53 4.95 8.11 5.71
N ILE A 54 3.73 8.65 5.62
CA ILE A 54 3.38 9.73 4.69
C ILE A 54 2.97 10.95 5.50
N THR A 55 3.69 12.06 5.33
CA THR A 55 3.32 13.35 5.92
C THR A 55 2.71 14.23 4.84
N LYS A 56 1.49 14.73 5.08
CA LYS A 56 0.86 15.74 4.22
C LYS A 56 0.66 17.03 5.00
N GLN A 57 1.03 18.15 4.39
CA GLN A 57 0.76 19.48 4.89
C GLN A 57 0.33 20.39 3.74
N THR A 58 -0.80 21.08 3.89
CA THR A 58 -1.32 22.04 2.92
C THR A 58 -1.06 23.45 3.44
N THR A 59 -0.09 24.15 2.85
CA THR A 59 0.16 25.56 3.19
C THR A 59 -0.56 26.47 2.22
N GLY A 60 -1.63 27.12 2.66
CA GLY A 60 -2.24 28.24 1.94
C GLY A 60 -1.58 29.55 2.33
N ARG A 61 -1.22 30.39 1.35
CA ARG A 61 -0.90 31.81 1.62
C ARG A 61 -2.21 32.59 1.50
N ARG A 62 -2.61 33.29 2.56
CA ARG A 62 -3.64 34.34 2.47
C ARG A 62 -3.08 35.54 1.74
#